data_AF-A0A1Y5E453-F1
#
_entry.id   AF-A0A1Y5E453-F1
#
_cell.length_a   1.000
_cell.length_b   1.000
_cell.length_c   1.000
_cell.angle_alpha   90.00
_cell.angle_beta   90.00
_cell.angle_gamma   90.00
#
_symmetry.space_group_name_H-M   'P 1'
#
loop_
_entity.id
_entity.type
_entity.pdbx_description
1 polymer ?
#
loop_
_entity_poly.entity_id
_entity_poly.type
_entity_poly.pdbx_seq_one_letter_code
_entity_poly.pdbx_strand_id
1 'polypeptide(L)'
;MSETKQLSELDAVELARKGDYETWNKWSEKNPEQYLDFTFITNEKKFGNLKFSNFIFTGSVNFSYIELFFASFKNTEFKHSVNFMGTIFKGVITDFSDCKFWGITEFSDTRFLSLATRFNAAHFYGEIVDFNEAEFGEVDVSNHDKFEASTLSFKGAVFKVGELDFTYTEFNLKNLIDFKKTKFECELVNFYGAKFKKGHLRFGEENCFAEDFQFKNVQLSEEGVVFQKMSFFGKFDFSYSDIYSRQLKFENVIFEKAFDFSKSKLSCESVDFLDVKFLGDYTNFEDIKVGNGNINFPNSSFLGQSSFAGSIFKQSLNFEQTSFKLVPDFRRTQIAAHFTFHAMTIDTYDPVTAVGNEQDKYRRLKEIAIQSKDHEKELEFFANELRAKNHEENKGITKIPIWIYEKFSDFGRSISRPFAGLLSVWFVFGALYWLGALFLPLKPTASLVDGLKLSAAVLLPFMPTSREAFGDNGARDKLFDDPGLFLDLANYTEGFLGIFFLFLIGLALRNRFRL
;
A
#
# COMPACT_ATOMS: atom_id res chain seq x y z
N MET A 1 -72.58 8.63 12.28
CA MET A 1 -72.02 7.32 11.89
C MET A 1 -71.86 7.33 10.37
N SER A 2 -70.62 7.43 9.90
CA SER A 2 -70.25 7.21 8.50
C SER A 2 -69.13 6.19 8.57
N GLU A 3 -69.49 4.93 8.35
CA GLU A 3 -68.61 3.76 8.43
C GLU A 3 -67.42 3.95 7.48
N THR A 4 -66.23 4.12 8.04
CA THR A 4 -64.96 3.94 7.33
C THR A 4 -64.87 2.46 6.99
N LYS A 5 -65.35 2.11 5.79
CA LYS A 5 -65.20 0.75 5.27
C LYS A 5 -63.71 0.53 5.06
N GLN A 6 -63.07 -0.22 5.95
CA GLN A 6 -61.70 -0.69 5.80
C GLN A 6 -61.65 -1.43 4.45
N LEU A 7 -60.85 -0.93 3.51
CA LEU A 7 -60.67 -1.61 2.24
C LEU A 7 -60.06 -2.98 2.52
N SER A 8 -60.49 -4.01 1.76
CA SER A 8 -59.71 -5.24 1.75
C SER A 8 -58.30 -4.95 1.24
N GLU A 9 -57.32 -5.75 1.62
CA GLU A 9 -55.93 -5.59 1.15
C GLU A 9 -55.86 -5.51 -0.38
N LEU A 10 -56.67 -6.30 -1.08
CA LEU A 10 -56.75 -6.31 -2.54
C LEU A 10 -57.30 -4.98 -3.09
N ASP A 11 -58.33 -4.41 -2.46
CA ASP A 11 -58.89 -3.12 -2.87
C ASP A 11 -57.91 -1.97 -2.60
N ALA A 12 -57.15 -2.05 -1.50
CA ALA A 12 -56.11 -1.07 -1.18
C ALA A 12 -54.98 -1.11 -2.22
N VAL A 13 -54.53 -2.29 -2.63
CA VAL A 13 -53.51 -2.37 -3.67
C VAL A 13 -54.03 -1.89 -5.03
N GLU A 14 -55.26 -2.25 -5.42
CA GLU A 14 -55.87 -1.72 -6.64
C GLU A 14 -56.04 -0.19 -6.60
N LEU A 15 -56.27 0.40 -5.43
CA LEU A 15 -56.24 1.86 -5.26
C LEU A 15 -54.85 2.43 -5.54
N ALA A 16 -53.79 1.84 -4.97
CA ALA A 16 -52.41 2.28 -5.20
C ALA A 16 -52.01 2.19 -6.68
N ARG A 17 -52.47 1.14 -7.39
CA ARG A 17 -52.18 0.92 -8.82
C ARG A 17 -52.72 2.00 -9.74
N LYS A 18 -53.76 2.75 -9.34
CA LYS A 18 -54.30 3.85 -10.14
C LYS A 18 -53.31 5.01 -10.30
N GLY A 19 -52.29 5.09 -9.44
CA GLY A 19 -51.24 6.11 -9.54
C GLY A 19 -51.68 7.52 -9.14
N ASP A 20 -52.87 7.68 -8.55
CA ASP A 20 -53.36 8.96 -8.04
C ASP A 20 -52.93 9.17 -6.57
N TYR A 21 -51.81 9.87 -6.40
CA TYR A 21 -51.22 10.13 -5.09
C TYR A 21 -52.12 10.93 -4.15
N GLU A 22 -52.98 11.81 -4.66
CA GLU A 22 -53.85 12.61 -3.79
C GLU A 22 -54.92 11.74 -3.13
N THR A 23 -55.54 10.86 -3.91
CA THR A 23 -56.56 9.94 -3.40
C THR A 23 -55.94 8.91 -2.47
N TRP A 24 -54.76 8.38 -2.82
CA TRP A 24 -54.03 7.44 -1.96
C TRP A 24 -53.62 8.08 -0.64
N ASN A 25 -52.95 9.23 -0.65
CA ASN A 25 -52.42 9.83 0.58
C ASN A 25 -53.57 10.14 1.57
N LYS A 26 -54.70 10.66 1.08
CA LYS A 26 -55.91 10.86 1.90
C LYS A 26 -56.48 9.56 2.49
N TRP A 27 -56.37 8.45 1.76
CA TRP A 27 -56.80 7.14 2.23
C TRP A 27 -55.80 6.54 3.23
N SER A 28 -54.50 6.59 2.93
CA SER A 28 -53.42 6.06 3.77
C SER A 28 -53.35 6.77 5.12
N GLU A 29 -53.57 8.09 5.16
CA GLU A 29 -53.66 8.86 6.41
C GLU A 29 -54.82 8.40 7.31
N LYS A 30 -55.94 7.98 6.72
CA LYS A 30 -57.11 7.49 7.46
C LYS A 30 -56.99 6.03 7.89
N ASN A 31 -56.04 5.29 7.33
CA ASN A 31 -55.79 3.89 7.61
C ASN A 31 -54.29 3.69 7.93
N PRO A 32 -53.80 4.31 9.02
CA PRO A 32 -52.41 4.14 9.43
C PRO A 32 -52.12 2.66 9.74
N GLU A 33 -50.88 2.22 9.53
CA GLU A 33 -50.41 0.86 9.84
C GLU A 33 -50.99 -0.28 8.99
N GLN A 34 -51.82 0.00 7.97
CA GLN A 34 -52.32 -1.03 7.07
C GLN A 34 -51.16 -1.70 6.32
N TYR A 35 -50.98 -3.00 6.54
CA TYR A 35 -50.05 -3.83 5.77
C TYR A 35 -50.53 -4.00 4.33
N LEU A 36 -49.61 -3.90 3.37
CA LEU A 36 -49.87 -4.01 1.94
C LEU A 36 -48.94 -5.04 1.32
N ASP A 37 -49.51 -6.15 0.85
CA ASP A 37 -48.78 -7.17 0.12
C ASP A 37 -49.03 -7.12 -1.38
N PHE A 38 -48.01 -6.70 -2.13
CA PHE A 38 -48.04 -6.63 -3.58
C PHE A 38 -47.75 -7.99 -4.27
N THR A 39 -47.50 -9.06 -3.52
CA THR A 39 -47.11 -10.37 -4.11
C THR A 39 -48.29 -11.19 -4.63
N PHE A 40 -49.51 -10.95 -4.13
CA PHE A 40 -50.68 -11.81 -4.39
C PHE A 40 -51.57 -11.37 -5.56
N ILE A 41 -51.30 -10.23 -6.20
CA ILE A 41 -52.29 -9.56 -7.07
C ILE A 41 -52.40 -10.16 -8.47
N THR A 42 -51.42 -10.92 -8.96
CA THR A 42 -51.54 -11.61 -10.25
C THR A 42 -50.76 -12.92 -10.28
N ASN A 43 -51.26 -13.89 -11.05
CA ASN A 43 -50.51 -15.11 -11.41
C ASN A 43 -49.22 -14.82 -12.18
N GLU A 44 -49.02 -13.58 -12.66
CA GLU A 44 -47.91 -13.23 -13.57
C GLU A 44 -46.73 -12.53 -12.89
N LYS A 45 -46.82 -12.13 -11.60
CA LYS A 45 -45.73 -11.49 -10.81
C LYS A 45 -44.98 -10.35 -11.54
N LYS A 46 -45.57 -9.74 -12.57
CA LYS A 46 -44.96 -8.72 -13.44
C LYS A 46 -45.84 -7.49 -13.46
N PHE A 47 -45.28 -6.36 -13.05
CA PHE A 47 -45.99 -5.10 -13.02
C PHE A 47 -45.34 -4.11 -14.00
N GLY A 48 -46.14 -3.63 -14.96
CA GLY A 48 -45.74 -2.55 -15.86
C GLY A 48 -46.17 -1.18 -15.34
N ASN A 49 -45.27 -0.20 -15.35
CA ASN A 49 -45.56 1.22 -15.11
C ASN A 49 -46.19 1.54 -13.74
N LEU A 50 -45.73 0.90 -12.66
CA LEU A 50 -46.11 1.32 -11.32
C LEU A 50 -45.43 2.65 -10.98
N LYS A 51 -46.23 3.72 -10.97
CA LYS A 51 -45.79 5.05 -10.58
C LYS A 51 -46.25 5.32 -9.17
N PHE A 52 -45.33 5.12 -8.23
CA PHE A 52 -45.54 5.40 -6.83
C PHE A 52 -45.09 6.80 -6.39
N SER A 53 -44.76 7.68 -7.33
CA SER A 53 -44.22 8.99 -7.03
C SER A 53 -45.15 9.83 -6.13
N ASN A 54 -44.60 10.42 -5.08
CA ASN A 54 -45.30 11.23 -4.06
C ASN A 54 -46.27 10.46 -3.14
N PHE A 55 -46.30 9.13 -3.17
CA PHE A 55 -47.13 8.40 -2.21
C PHE A 55 -46.52 8.42 -0.81
N ILE A 56 -47.40 8.36 0.19
CA ILE A 56 -47.07 8.14 1.58
C ILE A 56 -47.67 6.79 1.97
N PHE A 57 -46.81 5.83 2.26
CA PHE A 57 -47.19 4.53 2.81
C PHE A 57 -47.11 4.58 4.33
N THR A 58 -48.28 4.60 4.98
CA THR A 58 -48.39 4.70 6.45
C THR A 58 -48.25 3.36 7.17
N GLY A 59 -48.31 2.23 6.47
CA GLY A 59 -48.04 0.89 7.01
C GLY A 59 -46.90 0.17 6.29
N SER A 60 -46.59 -1.05 6.73
CA SER A 60 -45.52 -1.86 6.12
C SER A 60 -45.93 -2.35 4.73
N VAL A 61 -44.98 -2.39 3.80
CA VAL A 61 -45.25 -2.74 2.39
C VAL A 61 -44.34 -3.88 1.93
N ASN A 62 -44.92 -4.89 1.28
CA ASN A 62 -44.20 -6.03 0.74
C ASN A 62 -44.27 -6.05 -0.80
N PHE A 63 -43.12 -5.86 -1.43
CA PHE A 63 -42.87 -5.98 -2.87
C PHE A 63 -41.98 -7.19 -3.21
N SER A 64 -41.75 -8.12 -2.28
CA SER A 64 -40.76 -9.19 -2.47
C SER A 64 -41.09 -10.13 -3.64
N TYR A 65 -40.05 -10.61 -4.34
CA TYR A 65 -40.15 -11.60 -5.41
C TYR A 65 -41.11 -11.25 -6.55
N ILE A 66 -41.25 -9.95 -6.86
CA ILE A 66 -42.00 -9.46 -8.02
C ILE A 66 -41.06 -8.81 -9.05
N GLU A 67 -41.49 -8.72 -10.30
CA GLU A 67 -40.82 -7.94 -11.34
C GLU A 67 -41.52 -6.59 -11.53
N LEU A 68 -40.77 -5.49 -11.41
CA LEU A 68 -41.26 -4.13 -11.57
C LEU A 68 -40.61 -3.48 -12.80
N PHE A 69 -41.42 -3.14 -13.79
CA PHE A 69 -40.99 -2.44 -15.01
C PHE A 69 -41.30 -0.94 -14.92
N PHE A 70 -40.30 -0.10 -15.16
CA PHE A 70 -40.40 1.37 -15.13
C PHE A 70 -40.93 1.90 -13.78
N ALA A 71 -40.45 1.32 -12.68
CA ALA A 71 -40.89 1.70 -11.34
C ALA A 71 -40.37 3.10 -10.97
N SER A 72 -41.26 3.95 -10.47
CA SER A 72 -40.86 5.23 -9.88
C SER A 72 -41.44 5.35 -8.48
N PHE A 73 -40.57 5.48 -7.50
CA PHE A 73 -40.88 5.83 -6.12
C PHE A 73 -40.43 7.26 -5.80
N LYS A 74 -40.19 8.10 -6.81
CA LYS A 74 -39.70 9.47 -6.57
C LYS A 74 -40.53 10.21 -5.51
N ASN A 75 -39.87 10.78 -4.50
CA ASN A 75 -40.51 11.50 -3.39
C ASN A 75 -41.56 10.65 -2.63
N THR A 76 -41.39 9.33 -2.58
CA THR A 76 -42.25 8.41 -1.80
C THR A 76 -41.76 8.36 -0.35
N GLU A 77 -42.70 8.27 0.58
CA GLU A 77 -42.39 8.11 2.00
C GLU A 77 -42.93 6.78 2.54
N PHE A 78 -42.02 5.90 2.97
CA PHE A 78 -42.33 4.65 3.65
C PHE A 78 -42.17 4.87 5.16
N LYS A 79 -43.30 5.06 5.87
CA LYS A 79 -43.30 5.34 7.32
C LYS A 79 -42.95 4.11 8.17
N HIS A 80 -43.06 2.92 7.60
CA HIS A 80 -42.74 1.62 8.23
C HIS A 80 -41.84 0.78 7.32
N SER A 81 -41.62 -0.48 7.68
CA SER A 81 -40.72 -1.38 6.94
C SER A 81 -41.21 -1.63 5.52
N VAL A 82 -40.27 -1.69 4.58
CA VAL A 82 -40.53 -2.03 3.18
C VAL A 82 -39.65 -3.20 2.75
N ASN A 83 -40.25 -4.18 2.10
CA ASN A 83 -39.59 -5.39 1.66
C ASN A 83 -39.55 -5.50 0.14
N PHE A 84 -38.36 -5.39 -0.45
CA PHE A 84 -38.06 -5.61 -1.86
C PHE A 84 -37.22 -6.89 -2.07
N MET A 85 -37.17 -7.81 -1.11
CA MET A 85 -36.37 -9.03 -1.20
C MET A 85 -36.65 -9.79 -2.50
N GLY A 86 -35.61 -10.09 -3.28
CA GLY A 86 -35.74 -10.84 -4.54
C GLY A 86 -36.52 -10.11 -5.64
N THR A 87 -36.86 -8.82 -5.46
CA THR A 87 -37.54 -8.01 -6.48
C THR A 87 -36.60 -7.79 -7.67
N ILE A 88 -37.17 -7.78 -8.88
CA ILE A 88 -36.41 -7.49 -10.10
C ILE A 88 -36.92 -6.19 -10.71
N PHE A 89 -36.08 -5.16 -10.68
CA PHE A 89 -36.35 -3.86 -11.29
C PHE A 89 -35.84 -3.83 -12.73
N LYS A 90 -36.70 -3.57 -13.70
CA LYS A 90 -36.38 -3.53 -15.14
C LYS A 90 -36.91 -2.26 -15.80
N GLY A 91 -36.40 -1.98 -17.00
CA GLY A 91 -36.85 -0.86 -17.83
C GLY A 91 -35.78 0.21 -17.96
N VAL A 92 -36.19 1.43 -18.30
CA VAL A 92 -35.24 2.51 -18.57
C VAL A 92 -34.72 3.11 -17.25
N ILE A 93 -35.60 3.37 -16.29
CA ILE A 93 -35.23 3.97 -15.00
C ILE A 93 -35.98 3.26 -13.87
N THR A 94 -35.28 3.02 -12.77
CA THR A 94 -35.84 2.82 -11.43
C THR A 94 -35.47 4.01 -10.55
N ASP A 95 -36.47 4.75 -10.07
CA ASP A 95 -36.26 6.05 -9.41
C ASP A 95 -36.69 6.02 -7.95
N PHE A 96 -35.72 6.03 -7.03
CA PHE A 96 -35.91 6.22 -5.59
C PHE A 96 -35.49 7.62 -5.13
N SER A 97 -35.28 8.57 -6.04
CA SER A 97 -34.83 9.92 -5.67
C SER A 97 -35.81 10.57 -4.70
N ASP A 98 -35.29 11.30 -3.71
CA ASP A 98 -36.08 11.96 -2.66
C ASP A 98 -36.92 11.02 -1.79
N CYS A 99 -36.71 9.70 -1.83
CA CYS A 99 -37.44 8.76 -0.97
C CYS A 99 -37.08 8.93 0.51
N LYS A 100 -38.03 8.63 1.39
CA LYS A 100 -37.80 8.57 2.84
C LYS A 100 -38.20 7.20 3.38
N PHE A 101 -37.23 6.47 3.91
CA PHE A 101 -37.41 5.15 4.50
C PHE A 101 -37.26 5.22 6.02
N TRP A 102 -38.37 5.12 6.75
CA TRP A 102 -38.35 5.24 8.21
C TRP A 102 -38.23 3.90 8.95
N GLY A 103 -38.62 2.79 8.30
CA GLY A 103 -38.50 1.44 8.82
C GLY A 103 -37.38 0.63 8.18
N ILE A 104 -37.32 -0.67 8.50
CA ILE A 104 -36.36 -1.61 7.89
C ILE A 104 -36.58 -1.62 6.38
N THR A 105 -35.49 -1.47 5.63
CA THR A 105 -35.51 -1.47 4.16
C THR A 105 -34.73 -2.67 3.66
N GLU A 106 -35.45 -3.63 3.10
CA GLU A 106 -34.91 -4.92 2.67
C GLU A 106 -34.80 -4.97 1.14
N PHE A 107 -33.58 -5.08 0.63
CA PHE A 107 -33.24 -5.29 -0.77
C PHE A 107 -32.37 -6.55 -0.97
N SER A 108 -32.32 -7.48 -0.02
CA SER A 108 -31.56 -8.72 -0.23
C SER A 108 -32.04 -9.48 -1.48
N ASP A 109 -31.11 -10.08 -2.21
CA ASP A 109 -31.34 -10.78 -3.48
C ASP A 109 -32.05 -9.92 -4.58
N THR A 110 -32.14 -8.60 -4.40
CA THR A 110 -32.78 -7.69 -5.36
C THR A 110 -31.91 -7.54 -6.61
N ARG A 111 -32.53 -7.45 -7.78
CA ARG A 111 -31.83 -7.25 -9.05
C ARG A 111 -32.26 -5.92 -9.69
N PHE A 112 -31.37 -4.94 -9.66
CA PHE A 112 -31.53 -3.65 -10.32
C PHE A 112 -30.99 -3.74 -11.76
N LEU A 113 -31.87 -4.12 -12.69
CA LEU A 113 -31.58 -4.34 -14.11
C LEU A 113 -32.17 -3.25 -15.03
N SER A 114 -32.52 -2.10 -14.48
CA SER A 114 -32.88 -0.93 -15.29
C SER A 114 -31.64 -0.35 -15.98
N LEU A 115 -31.77 0.57 -16.94
CA LEU A 115 -30.58 1.27 -17.48
C LEU A 115 -30.03 2.34 -16.52
N ALA A 116 -30.86 2.82 -15.59
CA ALA A 116 -30.47 3.74 -14.54
C ALA A 116 -31.24 3.43 -13.24
N THR A 117 -30.55 3.43 -12.09
CA THR A 117 -31.15 3.27 -10.76
C THR A 117 -30.68 4.44 -9.92
N ARG A 118 -31.61 5.28 -9.49
CA ARG A 118 -31.28 6.54 -8.80
C ARG A 118 -31.73 6.45 -7.35
N PHE A 119 -30.82 6.72 -6.43
CA PHE A 119 -31.18 7.00 -5.04
C PHE A 119 -30.94 8.45 -4.63
N ASN A 120 -30.45 9.32 -5.53
CA ASN A 120 -30.24 10.75 -5.31
C ASN A 120 -31.17 11.41 -4.26
N ALA A 121 -30.58 11.87 -3.17
CA ALA A 121 -31.26 12.52 -2.05
C ALA A 121 -32.29 11.64 -1.34
N ALA A 122 -32.19 10.32 -1.45
CA ALA A 122 -32.93 9.37 -0.63
C ALA A 122 -32.36 9.38 0.79
N HIS A 123 -33.27 9.25 1.75
CA HIS A 123 -32.96 9.29 3.17
C HIS A 123 -33.40 7.97 3.82
N PHE A 124 -32.44 7.27 4.41
CA PHE A 124 -32.67 6.02 5.11
C PHE A 124 -32.52 6.23 6.62
N TYR A 125 -33.64 6.33 7.32
CA TYR A 125 -33.73 6.54 8.77
C TYR A 125 -33.94 5.24 9.56
N GLY A 126 -34.40 4.18 8.87
CA GLY A 126 -34.69 2.88 9.48
C GLY A 126 -33.50 2.20 10.11
N GLU A 127 -33.73 1.22 10.98
CA GLU A 127 -32.64 0.57 11.71
C GLU A 127 -31.66 -0.17 10.80
N ILE A 128 -32.17 -0.81 9.75
CA ILE A 128 -31.41 -1.67 8.83
C ILE A 128 -31.76 -1.30 7.39
N VAL A 129 -30.71 -1.19 6.57
CA VAL A 129 -30.79 -1.16 5.11
C VAL A 129 -29.95 -2.33 4.59
N ASP A 130 -30.61 -3.33 4.02
CA ASP A 130 -29.97 -4.58 3.59
C ASP A 130 -29.99 -4.68 2.06
N PHE A 131 -28.81 -4.74 1.43
CA PHE A 131 -28.59 -4.99 0.01
C PHE A 131 -27.76 -6.27 -0.20
N ASN A 132 -27.82 -7.21 0.73
CA ASN A 132 -27.03 -8.44 0.67
C ASN A 132 -27.38 -9.26 -0.57
N GLU A 133 -26.36 -9.75 -1.28
CA GLU A 133 -26.52 -10.51 -2.52
C GLU A 133 -27.30 -9.77 -3.63
N ALA A 134 -27.49 -8.44 -3.49
CA ALA A 134 -28.15 -7.64 -4.52
C ALA A 134 -27.27 -7.49 -5.77
N GLU A 135 -27.87 -7.48 -6.95
CA GLU A 135 -27.20 -7.27 -8.23
C GLU A 135 -27.59 -5.91 -8.81
N PHE A 136 -26.60 -5.07 -9.08
CA PHE A 136 -26.74 -3.83 -9.83
C PHE A 136 -26.15 -4.04 -11.23
N GLY A 137 -27.00 -4.15 -12.27
CA GLY A 137 -26.59 -4.34 -13.67
C GLY A 137 -26.10 -3.04 -14.32
N GLU A 138 -25.89 -3.01 -15.66
CA GLU A 138 -25.36 -1.87 -16.46
C GLU A 138 -26.09 -0.54 -16.21
N VAL A 139 -25.77 0.12 -15.10
CA VAL A 139 -26.55 1.18 -14.48
C VAL A 139 -25.60 2.25 -13.95
N ASP A 140 -25.92 3.52 -14.13
CA ASP A 140 -25.32 4.56 -13.30
C ASP A 140 -26.05 4.61 -11.94
N VAL A 141 -25.34 4.30 -10.85
CA VAL A 141 -25.84 4.45 -9.49
C VAL A 141 -25.26 5.74 -8.94
N SER A 142 -26.05 6.82 -8.93
CA SER A 142 -25.68 8.10 -8.33
C SER A 142 -26.43 8.35 -7.03
N ASN A 143 -25.65 8.61 -5.98
CA ASN A 143 -26.10 8.80 -4.62
C ASN A 143 -25.48 10.08 -4.05
N HIS A 144 -26.35 11.02 -3.66
CA HIS A 144 -26.01 12.19 -2.83
C HIS A 144 -26.79 12.05 -1.52
N ASP A 145 -26.67 10.87 -0.93
CA ASP A 145 -27.71 10.37 -0.05
C ASP A 145 -27.34 10.59 1.41
N LYS A 146 -28.34 10.36 2.27
CA LYS A 146 -28.15 10.41 3.70
C LYS A 146 -28.60 9.10 4.33
N PHE A 147 -27.63 8.34 4.81
CA PHE A 147 -27.86 7.11 5.57
C PHE A 147 -27.77 7.43 7.06
N GLU A 148 -28.90 7.44 7.76
CA GLU A 148 -28.98 7.62 9.23
C GLU A 148 -29.34 6.33 9.97
N ALA A 149 -29.38 5.21 9.23
CA ALA A 149 -29.69 3.89 9.75
C ALA A 149 -28.71 3.40 10.84
N SER A 150 -28.98 2.26 11.47
CA SER A 150 -27.99 1.65 12.37
C SER A 150 -26.97 0.83 11.59
N THR A 151 -27.43 0.10 10.57
CA THR A 151 -26.60 -0.80 9.75
C THR A 151 -26.94 -0.65 8.26
N LEU A 152 -25.90 -0.61 7.42
CA LEU A 152 -25.99 -0.71 5.97
C LEU A 152 -25.13 -1.88 5.51
N SER A 153 -25.69 -2.83 4.76
CA SER A 153 -24.97 -4.04 4.34
C SER A 153 -25.12 -4.28 2.85
N PHE A 154 -24.00 -4.42 2.15
CA PHE A 154 -23.89 -4.82 0.74
C PHE A 154 -23.16 -6.17 0.62
N LYS A 155 -23.26 -7.01 1.65
CA LYS A 155 -22.47 -8.24 1.74
C LYS A 155 -22.85 -9.18 0.60
N GLY A 156 -21.86 -9.62 -0.18
CA GLY A 156 -22.10 -10.46 -1.35
C GLY A 156 -22.72 -9.73 -2.56
N ALA A 157 -23.03 -8.44 -2.45
CA ALA A 157 -23.61 -7.68 -3.54
C ALA A 157 -22.64 -7.58 -4.74
N VAL A 158 -23.20 -7.44 -5.94
CA VAL A 158 -22.44 -7.37 -7.19
C VAL A 158 -22.81 -6.09 -7.93
N PHE A 159 -21.81 -5.23 -8.14
CA PHE A 159 -21.93 -3.98 -8.89
C PHE A 159 -21.31 -4.14 -10.27
N LYS A 160 -22.14 -4.34 -11.30
CA LYS A 160 -21.77 -4.40 -12.73
C LYS A 160 -22.18 -3.12 -13.44
N VAL A 161 -21.68 -2.01 -12.93
CA VAL A 161 -22.08 -0.65 -13.28
C VAL A 161 -20.95 0.07 -13.98
N GLY A 162 -21.24 1.08 -14.81
CA GLY A 162 -20.17 1.95 -15.32
C GLY A 162 -19.51 2.69 -14.14
N GLU A 163 -20.34 3.45 -13.42
CA GLU A 163 -19.93 4.22 -12.25
C GLU A 163 -20.82 3.92 -11.03
N LEU A 164 -20.17 3.67 -9.90
CA LEU A 164 -20.79 3.64 -8.57
C LEU A 164 -20.42 4.93 -7.83
N ASP A 165 -21.35 5.89 -7.81
CA ASP A 165 -21.10 7.24 -7.31
C ASP A 165 -21.80 7.49 -5.95
N PHE A 166 -20.98 7.67 -4.92
CA PHE A 166 -21.35 8.11 -3.56
C PHE A 166 -20.77 9.50 -3.23
N THR A 167 -20.49 10.32 -4.25
CA THR A 167 -19.93 11.66 -4.07
C THR A 167 -20.77 12.47 -3.08
N TYR A 168 -20.11 13.06 -2.07
CA TYR A 168 -20.75 13.82 -0.98
C TYR A 168 -21.84 13.10 -0.17
N THR A 169 -21.98 11.78 -0.29
CA THR A 169 -22.93 10.99 0.52
C THR A 169 -22.53 11.06 2.00
N GLU A 170 -23.53 11.21 2.89
CA GLU A 170 -23.33 11.20 4.33
C GLU A 170 -23.79 9.86 4.93
N PHE A 171 -22.82 9.07 5.39
CA PHE A 171 -23.04 7.85 6.19
C PHE A 171 -22.95 8.21 7.68
N ASN A 172 -24.09 8.23 8.36
CA ASN A 172 -24.20 8.49 9.80
C ASN A 172 -24.80 7.27 10.50
N LEU A 173 -24.10 6.14 10.37
CA LEU A 173 -24.60 4.85 10.80
C LEU A 173 -24.13 4.51 12.21
N LYS A 174 -25.00 3.96 13.05
CA LYS A 174 -24.62 3.69 14.45
C LYS A 174 -23.59 2.55 14.58
N ASN A 175 -23.69 1.53 13.73
CA ASN A 175 -22.99 0.26 13.95
C ASN A 175 -22.04 -0.11 12.81
N LEU A 176 -22.54 -0.37 11.60
CA LEU A 176 -21.77 -1.09 10.57
C LEU A 176 -22.14 -0.66 9.15
N ILE A 177 -21.11 -0.50 8.33
CA ILE A 177 -21.16 -0.45 6.87
C ILE A 177 -20.37 -1.65 6.35
N ASP A 178 -21.07 -2.66 5.82
CA ASP A 178 -20.44 -3.92 5.41
C ASP A 178 -20.42 -4.09 3.89
N PHE A 179 -19.22 -4.03 3.30
CA PHE A 179 -18.93 -4.39 1.92
C PHE A 179 -18.12 -5.70 1.81
N LYS A 180 -18.20 -6.58 2.83
CA LYS A 180 -17.56 -7.89 2.73
C LYS A 180 -18.16 -8.73 1.63
N LYS A 181 -17.29 -9.40 0.87
CA LYS A 181 -17.66 -10.22 -0.28
C LYS A 181 -18.39 -9.47 -1.39
N THR A 182 -18.38 -8.13 -1.36
CA THR A 182 -18.94 -7.32 -2.44
C THR A 182 -18.00 -7.37 -3.64
N LYS A 183 -18.57 -7.55 -4.84
CA LYS A 183 -17.83 -7.53 -6.11
C LYS A 183 -18.06 -6.20 -6.80
N PHE A 184 -16.98 -5.43 -6.96
CA PHE A 184 -16.96 -4.20 -7.72
C PHE A 184 -16.47 -4.51 -9.14
N GLU A 185 -17.39 -4.80 -10.05
CA GLU A 185 -17.17 -5.03 -11.48
C GLU A 185 -17.56 -3.77 -12.26
N CYS A 186 -16.97 -2.64 -11.89
CA CYS A 186 -17.27 -1.32 -12.46
C CYS A 186 -16.03 -0.64 -13.03
N GLU A 187 -16.20 0.48 -13.74
CA GLU A 187 -15.06 1.29 -14.17
C GLU A 187 -14.58 2.16 -12.99
N LEU A 188 -15.52 2.80 -12.28
CA LEU A 188 -15.23 3.73 -11.20
C LEU A 188 -16.08 3.44 -9.95
N VAL A 189 -15.42 3.43 -8.79
CA VAL A 189 -16.08 3.56 -7.47
C VAL A 189 -15.68 4.90 -6.87
N ASN A 190 -16.64 5.79 -6.68
CA ASN A 190 -16.39 7.17 -6.30
C ASN A 190 -17.03 7.53 -4.96
N PHE A 191 -16.21 7.74 -3.93
CA PHE A 191 -16.61 8.27 -2.62
C PHE A 191 -16.09 9.70 -2.41
N TYR A 192 -15.83 10.45 -3.48
CA TYR A 192 -15.25 11.78 -3.37
C TYR A 192 -16.06 12.69 -2.42
N GLY A 193 -15.39 13.24 -1.40
CA GLY A 193 -16.05 14.12 -0.44
C GLY A 193 -17.10 13.47 0.47
N ALA A 194 -17.24 12.13 0.42
CA ALA A 194 -18.16 11.40 1.28
C ALA A 194 -17.79 11.56 2.76
N LYS A 195 -18.79 11.50 3.64
CA LYS A 195 -18.61 11.65 5.08
C LYS A 195 -19.12 10.42 5.81
N PHE A 196 -18.24 9.77 6.52
CA PHE A 196 -18.50 8.60 7.34
C PHE A 196 -18.41 9.03 8.81
N LYS A 197 -19.55 9.38 9.42
CA LYS A 197 -19.59 10.05 10.73
C LYS A 197 -19.51 9.10 11.92
N LYS A 198 -19.94 7.85 11.74
CA LYS A 198 -20.08 6.81 12.76
C LYS A 198 -20.17 5.44 12.07
N GLY A 199 -20.01 4.38 12.86
CA GLY A 199 -20.07 3.00 12.42
C GLY A 199 -18.68 2.45 12.13
N HIS A 200 -18.60 1.16 11.81
CA HIS A 200 -17.40 0.53 11.29
C HIS A 200 -17.55 0.29 9.80
N LEU A 201 -16.61 0.77 8.99
CA LEU A 201 -16.53 0.48 7.57
C LEU A 201 -15.66 -0.75 7.31
N ARG A 202 -16.21 -1.75 6.63
CA ARG A 202 -15.52 -3.00 6.33
C ARG A 202 -15.58 -3.34 4.85
N PHE A 203 -14.42 -3.59 4.25
CA PHE A 203 -14.26 -4.16 2.92
C PHE A 203 -13.43 -5.44 3.01
N GLY A 204 -13.68 -6.40 2.14
CA GLY A 204 -12.77 -7.53 2.00
C GLY A 204 -13.37 -8.83 1.52
N GLU A 205 -12.53 -9.86 1.47
CA GLU A 205 -12.85 -11.25 1.10
C GLU A 205 -13.19 -11.47 -0.39
N GLU A 206 -13.22 -10.42 -1.21
CA GLU A 206 -13.37 -10.47 -2.67
C GLU A 206 -12.49 -9.42 -3.34
N ASN A 207 -12.17 -9.60 -4.62
CA ASN A 207 -11.36 -8.66 -5.37
C ASN A 207 -12.21 -7.47 -5.89
N CYS A 208 -11.58 -6.29 -5.94
CA CYS A 208 -12.14 -5.10 -6.55
C CYS A 208 -11.57 -4.93 -7.96
N PHE A 209 -12.42 -5.10 -8.98
CA PHE A 209 -12.07 -5.00 -10.39
C PHE A 209 -12.25 -3.59 -10.96
N ALA A 210 -12.62 -2.62 -10.11
CA ALA A 210 -12.71 -1.21 -10.49
C ALA A 210 -11.39 -0.71 -11.10
N GLU A 211 -11.46 0.07 -12.17
CA GLU A 211 -10.28 0.71 -12.77
C GLU A 211 -9.75 1.85 -11.89
N ASP A 212 -10.66 2.56 -11.23
CA ASP A 212 -10.34 3.59 -10.23
C ASP A 212 -11.26 3.45 -9.00
N PHE A 213 -10.67 3.58 -7.82
CA PHE A 213 -11.35 3.53 -6.53
C PHE A 213 -10.99 4.78 -5.72
N GLN A 214 -11.92 5.72 -5.64
CA GLN A 214 -11.67 7.07 -5.13
C GLN A 214 -12.29 7.29 -3.74
N PHE A 215 -11.43 7.34 -2.73
CA PHE A 215 -11.69 7.82 -1.36
C PHE A 215 -11.03 9.18 -1.11
N LYS A 216 -11.04 10.05 -2.13
CA LYS A 216 -10.39 11.35 -2.08
C LYS A 216 -11.24 12.37 -1.32
N ASN A 217 -10.59 13.19 -0.50
CA ASN A 217 -11.24 14.24 0.30
C ASN A 217 -12.37 13.70 1.21
N VAL A 218 -12.24 12.45 1.64
CA VAL A 218 -13.22 11.79 2.51
C VAL A 218 -13.01 12.23 3.96
N GLN A 219 -14.12 12.36 4.69
CA GLN A 219 -14.09 12.55 6.14
C GLN A 219 -14.50 11.25 6.81
N LEU A 220 -13.54 10.58 7.45
CA LEU A 220 -13.80 9.39 8.27
C LEU A 220 -13.79 9.78 9.74
N SER A 221 -14.88 9.53 10.45
CA SER A 221 -15.07 9.72 11.90
C SER A 221 -15.66 8.45 12.50
N GLU A 222 -15.01 7.32 12.29
CA GLU A 222 -15.59 6.01 12.51
C GLU A 222 -14.88 5.22 13.61
N GLU A 223 -15.55 4.22 14.19
CA GLU A 223 -14.92 3.37 15.20
C GLU A 223 -13.77 2.54 14.61
N GLY A 224 -13.84 2.16 13.33
CA GLY A 224 -12.73 1.48 12.66
C GLY A 224 -13.00 1.25 11.19
N VAL A 225 -11.98 1.45 10.36
CA VAL A 225 -12.00 1.20 8.92
C VAL A 225 -11.08 0.04 8.61
N VAL A 226 -11.61 -1.01 7.99
CA VAL A 226 -10.89 -2.26 7.72
C VAL A 226 -11.04 -2.67 6.26
N PHE A 227 -9.91 -2.86 5.59
CA PHE A 227 -9.78 -3.52 4.30
C PHE A 227 -9.01 -4.83 4.52
N GLN A 228 -9.60 -5.97 4.17
CA GLN A 228 -8.97 -7.27 4.44
C GLN A 228 -9.08 -8.26 3.27
N LYS A 229 -7.98 -8.96 2.95
CA LYS A 229 -7.98 -10.08 1.99
C LYS A 229 -8.62 -9.72 0.65
N MET A 230 -8.16 -8.63 0.02
CA MET A 230 -8.67 -8.17 -1.26
C MET A 230 -7.57 -7.60 -2.15
N SER A 231 -7.79 -7.61 -3.46
CA SER A 231 -6.91 -6.98 -4.44
C SER A 231 -7.65 -5.84 -5.14
N PHE A 232 -7.02 -4.68 -5.25
CA PHE A 232 -7.46 -3.56 -6.08
C PHE A 232 -6.70 -3.59 -7.40
N PHE A 233 -7.41 -3.90 -8.48
CA PHE A 233 -6.83 -3.95 -9.84
C PHE A 233 -6.59 -2.56 -10.43
N GLY A 234 -7.40 -1.59 -10.01
CA GLY A 234 -7.32 -0.18 -10.36
C GLY A 234 -6.50 0.68 -9.42
N LYS A 235 -6.46 1.99 -9.68
CA LYS A 235 -5.82 2.94 -8.77
C LYS A 235 -6.68 3.14 -7.53
N PHE A 236 -6.02 3.36 -6.40
CA PHE A 236 -6.68 3.64 -5.14
C PHE A 236 -6.24 5.01 -4.62
N ASP A 237 -7.15 5.98 -4.59
CA ASP A 237 -6.87 7.36 -4.18
C ASP A 237 -7.58 7.69 -2.87
N PHE A 238 -6.82 7.88 -1.81
CA PHE A 238 -7.24 8.31 -0.48
C PHE A 238 -6.68 9.71 -0.13
N SER A 239 -6.22 10.48 -1.11
CA SER A 239 -5.54 11.75 -0.90
C SER A 239 -6.48 12.83 -0.33
N TYR A 240 -5.91 13.80 0.38
CA TYR A 240 -6.62 14.92 1.02
C TYR A 240 -7.69 14.52 2.04
N SER A 241 -7.67 13.28 2.53
CA SER A 241 -8.71 12.78 3.43
C SER A 241 -8.39 13.10 4.89
N ASP A 242 -9.43 13.40 5.66
CA ASP A 242 -9.34 13.66 7.10
C ASP A 242 -9.89 12.43 7.85
N ILE A 243 -8.99 11.66 8.45
CA ILE A 243 -9.31 10.38 9.10
C ILE A 243 -9.16 10.51 10.61
N TYR A 244 -10.28 10.41 11.31
CA TYR A 244 -10.38 10.26 12.75
C TYR A 244 -11.01 8.90 13.04
N SER A 245 -10.21 7.92 13.43
CA SER A 245 -10.72 6.59 13.71
C SER A 245 -9.90 5.91 14.78
N ARG A 246 -10.47 4.94 15.51
CA ARG A 246 -9.67 4.15 16.44
C ARG A 246 -8.57 3.41 15.68
N GLN A 247 -8.94 2.77 14.57
CA GLN A 247 -8.03 1.94 13.77
C GLN A 247 -8.34 2.09 12.28
N LEU A 248 -7.30 2.28 11.49
CA LEU A 248 -7.34 2.13 10.03
C LEU A 248 -6.45 0.94 9.67
N LYS A 249 -7.05 -0.11 9.08
CA LYS A 249 -6.36 -1.38 8.82
C LYS A 249 -6.48 -1.79 7.37
N PHE A 250 -5.36 -2.14 6.79
CA PHE A 250 -5.21 -2.85 5.52
C PHE A 250 -4.47 -4.15 5.83
N GLU A 251 -5.17 -5.28 5.75
CA GLU A 251 -4.62 -6.59 6.10
C GLU A 251 -4.69 -7.55 4.90
N ASN A 252 -3.56 -8.07 4.45
CA ASN A 252 -3.50 -8.95 3.27
C ASN A 252 -4.14 -8.27 2.03
N VAL A 253 -3.82 -7.00 1.80
CA VAL A 253 -4.35 -6.21 0.66
C VAL A 253 -3.29 -6.09 -0.43
N ILE A 254 -3.70 -6.19 -1.69
CA ILE A 254 -2.84 -6.01 -2.85
C ILE A 254 -3.33 -4.79 -3.64
N PHE A 255 -2.43 -3.83 -3.89
CA PHE A 255 -2.66 -2.71 -4.80
C PHE A 255 -1.85 -2.96 -6.08
N GLU A 256 -2.55 -3.33 -7.17
CA GLU A 256 -1.93 -3.67 -8.46
C GLU A 256 -1.46 -2.42 -9.21
N LYS A 257 -2.12 -1.28 -9.00
CA LYS A 257 -1.81 0.02 -9.59
C LYS A 257 -1.41 1.03 -8.50
N ALA A 258 -1.40 2.31 -8.87
CA ALA A 258 -1.00 3.39 -7.99
C ALA A 258 -1.89 3.47 -6.74
N PHE A 259 -1.25 3.70 -5.60
CA PHE A 259 -1.88 3.97 -4.32
C PHE A 259 -1.52 5.40 -3.89
N ASP A 260 -2.51 6.26 -3.66
CA ASP A 260 -2.29 7.62 -3.20
C ASP A 260 -2.93 7.86 -1.84
N PHE A 261 -2.15 8.29 -0.87
CA PHE A 261 -2.56 8.63 0.50
C PHE A 261 -2.08 10.03 0.89
N SER A 262 -1.62 10.82 -0.08
CA SER A 262 -0.92 12.08 0.14
C SER A 262 -1.82 13.16 0.72
N LYS A 263 -1.21 14.08 1.48
CA LYS A 263 -1.85 15.26 2.09
C LYS A 263 -3.01 14.94 3.04
N SER A 264 -3.17 13.68 3.41
CA SER A 264 -4.20 13.22 4.35
C SER A 264 -3.78 13.48 5.80
N LYS A 265 -4.77 13.76 6.66
CA LYS A 265 -4.56 13.94 8.10
C LYS A 265 -5.10 12.72 8.84
N LEU A 266 -4.26 12.12 9.67
CA LEU A 266 -4.50 10.83 10.31
C LEU A 266 -4.48 11.02 11.82
N SER A 267 -5.66 11.13 12.42
CA SER A 267 -5.85 11.17 13.86
C SER A 267 -6.37 9.82 14.34
N CYS A 268 -5.60 8.76 14.09
CA CYS A 268 -5.92 7.40 14.52
C CYS A 268 -5.10 6.96 15.72
N GLU A 269 -5.54 5.92 16.46
CA GLU A 269 -4.67 5.27 17.46
C GLU A 269 -3.63 4.37 16.78
N SER A 270 -4.02 3.70 15.70
CA SER A 270 -3.12 2.90 14.85
C SER A 270 -3.54 2.96 13.38
N VAL A 271 -2.55 3.02 12.49
CA VAL A 271 -2.70 2.81 11.04
C VAL A 271 -1.83 1.62 10.65
N ASP A 272 -2.47 0.50 10.30
CA ASP A 272 -1.79 -0.77 10.09
C ASP A 272 -1.93 -1.21 8.63
N PHE A 273 -0.78 -1.40 7.97
CA PHE A 273 -0.63 -2.04 6.67
C PHE A 273 0.07 -3.39 6.89
N LEU A 274 -0.72 -4.41 7.24
CA LEU A 274 -0.23 -5.76 7.55
C LEU A 274 -0.23 -6.62 6.28
N ASP A 275 0.92 -7.17 5.91
CA ASP A 275 1.04 -8.05 4.73
C ASP A 275 0.51 -7.38 3.43
N VAL A 276 0.75 -6.07 3.27
CA VAL A 276 0.27 -5.30 2.12
C VAL A 276 1.28 -5.34 0.97
N LYS A 277 0.79 -5.54 -0.26
CA LYS A 277 1.62 -5.53 -1.46
C LYS A 277 1.27 -4.33 -2.34
N PHE A 278 2.19 -3.39 -2.45
CA PHE A 278 2.10 -2.25 -3.36
C PHE A 278 2.87 -2.60 -4.64
N LEU A 279 2.17 -3.15 -5.64
CA LEU A 279 2.74 -3.61 -6.90
C LEU A 279 2.79 -2.51 -7.96
N GLY A 280 1.95 -1.49 -7.84
CA GLY A 280 1.89 -0.38 -8.78
C GLY A 280 3.17 0.46 -8.84
N ASP A 281 3.30 1.21 -9.93
CA ASP A 281 4.50 2.02 -10.23
C ASP A 281 4.78 3.10 -9.18
N TYR A 282 3.75 3.55 -8.46
CA TYR A 282 3.85 4.64 -7.49
C TYR A 282 2.99 4.40 -6.25
N THR A 283 3.55 4.67 -5.08
CA THR A 283 2.90 4.64 -3.78
C THR A 283 3.16 5.95 -3.05
N ASN A 284 2.11 6.75 -2.85
CA ASN A 284 2.23 8.12 -2.37
C ASN A 284 1.77 8.26 -0.91
N PHE A 285 2.69 8.64 -0.05
CA PHE A 285 2.43 9.05 1.33
C PHE A 285 3.03 10.44 1.59
N GLU A 286 3.12 11.31 0.58
CA GLU A 286 3.67 12.65 0.72
C GLU A 286 2.78 13.58 1.55
N ASP A 287 3.42 14.43 2.34
CA ASP A 287 2.78 15.47 3.17
C ASP A 287 1.65 14.95 4.10
N ILE A 288 1.71 13.68 4.51
CA ILE A 288 0.74 13.13 5.48
C ILE A 288 1.03 13.68 6.87
N LYS A 289 -0.03 13.89 7.65
CA LYS A 289 0.06 14.38 9.03
C LYS A 289 -0.52 13.35 9.98
N VAL A 290 0.35 12.64 10.67
CA VAL A 290 -0.05 11.66 11.68
C VAL A 290 -0.11 12.34 13.05
N GLY A 291 -1.27 12.21 13.68
CA GLY A 291 -1.55 12.62 15.05
C GLY A 291 -0.87 11.70 16.05
N ASN A 292 -1.62 11.14 16.98
CA ASN A 292 -1.06 10.41 18.13
C ASN A 292 -0.94 8.89 17.91
N GLY A 293 -1.14 8.40 16.69
CA GLY A 293 -1.09 6.97 16.38
C GLY A 293 0.20 6.55 15.69
N ASN A 294 0.48 5.25 15.79
CA ASN A 294 1.58 4.61 15.08
C ASN A 294 1.19 4.32 13.63
N ILE A 295 2.17 4.29 12.73
CA ILE A 295 1.99 3.76 11.38
C ILE A 295 2.88 2.53 11.22
N ASN A 296 2.27 1.42 10.82
CA ASN A 296 2.93 0.11 10.75
C ASN A 296 2.80 -0.48 9.34
N PHE A 297 3.90 -1.00 8.80
CA PHE A 297 3.97 -1.69 7.50
C PHE A 297 4.60 -3.11 7.60
N PRO A 298 4.31 -3.92 8.65
CA PRO A 298 4.98 -5.18 8.82
C PRO A 298 4.70 -6.12 7.64
N ASN A 299 5.74 -6.84 7.19
CA ASN A 299 5.66 -7.78 6.06
C ASN A 299 5.13 -7.19 4.75
N SER A 300 5.16 -5.86 4.60
CA SER A 300 4.70 -5.21 3.38
C SER A 300 5.79 -5.18 2.30
N SER A 301 5.38 -5.04 1.05
CA SER A 301 6.30 -4.94 -0.10
C SER A 301 5.94 -3.76 -1.00
N PHE A 302 6.97 -3.02 -1.43
CA PHE A 302 6.86 -1.88 -2.32
C PHE A 302 7.68 -2.15 -3.59
N LEU A 303 7.01 -2.42 -4.70
CA LEU A 303 7.65 -2.75 -5.97
C LEU A 303 7.99 -1.50 -6.80
N GLY A 304 7.10 -0.52 -6.79
CA GLY A 304 7.29 0.77 -7.46
C GLY A 304 8.00 1.80 -6.59
N GLN A 305 7.93 3.06 -7.02
CA GLN A 305 8.43 4.19 -6.26
C GLN A 305 7.53 4.44 -5.05
N SER A 306 8.12 4.61 -3.87
CA SER A 306 7.39 4.98 -2.65
C SER A 306 7.91 6.30 -2.09
N SER A 307 7.00 7.25 -1.85
CA SER A 307 7.37 8.57 -1.30
C SER A 307 6.63 8.84 0.00
N PHE A 308 7.37 9.24 1.02
CA PHE A 308 6.88 9.73 2.32
C PHE A 308 7.31 11.19 2.53
N ALA A 309 7.69 11.90 1.47
CA ALA A 309 8.36 13.17 1.58
C ALA A 309 7.46 14.23 2.24
N GLY A 310 8.04 15.06 3.12
CA GLY A 310 7.31 16.12 3.83
C GLY A 310 6.38 15.66 4.96
N SER A 311 6.27 14.34 5.17
CA SER A 311 5.33 13.77 6.13
C SER A 311 5.77 13.94 7.59
N ILE A 312 4.79 14.11 8.47
CA ILE A 312 4.98 14.37 9.89
C ILE A 312 4.41 13.19 10.69
N PHE A 313 5.28 12.51 11.43
CA PHE A 313 4.97 11.38 12.31
C PHE A 313 5.31 11.76 13.74
N LYS A 314 4.28 11.94 14.59
CA LYS A 314 4.51 12.25 16.02
C LYS A 314 4.84 11.00 16.86
N GLN A 315 4.44 9.82 16.39
CA GLN A 315 4.73 8.55 17.04
C GLN A 315 5.56 7.63 16.14
N SER A 316 5.66 6.34 16.50
CA SER A 316 6.59 5.43 15.85
C SER A 316 6.14 5.07 14.43
N LEU A 317 7.14 4.84 13.59
CA LEU A 317 6.98 4.38 12.21
C LEU A 317 7.69 3.04 12.06
N ASN A 318 6.93 1.99 11.76
CA ASN A 318 7.43 0.62 11.75
C ASN A 318 7.45 0.02 10.34
N PHE A 319 8.64 -0.37 9.87
CA PHE A 319 8.88 -1.08 8.61
C PHE A 319 9.51 -2.47 8.83
N GLU A 320 9.12 -3.14 9.90
CA GLU A 320 9.58 -4.49 10.20
C GLU A 320 9.29 -5.45 9.05
N GLN A 321 10.31 -6.20 8.61
CA GLN A 321 10.20 -7.18 7.52
C GLN A 321 9.64 -6.59 6.20
N THR A 322 9.70 -5.26 6.03
CA THR A 322 9.27 -4.60 4.81
C THR A 322 10.34 -4.71 3.73
N SER A 323 9.93 -4.94 2.48
CA SER A 323 10.83 -4.92 1.32
C SER A 323 10.53 -3.76 0.37
N PHE A 324 11.58 -3.10 -0.10
CA PHE A 324 11.50 -2.02 -1.07
C PHE A 324 12.37 -2.36 -2.28
N LYS A 325 11.79 -2.41 -3.48
CA LYS A 325 12.56 -2.58 -4.71
C LYS A 325 13.31 -1.31 -5.11
N LEU A 326 12.70 -0.15 -4.88
CA LEU A 326 13.32 1.15 -5.09
C LEU A 326 13.47 1.88 -3.76
N VAL A 327 14.50 2.72 -3.64
CA VAL A 327 14.75 3.45 -2.41
C VAL A 327 13.55 4.36 -2.05
N PRO A 328 12.96 4.24 -0.84
CA PRO A 328 11.86 5.09 -0.41
C PRO A 328 12.32 6.52 -0.12
N ASP A 329 11.50 7.49 -0.51
CA ASP A 329 11.80 8.90 -0.28
C ASP A 329 11.27 9.39 1.08
N PHE A 330 12.14 9.51 2.08
CA PHE A 330 11.82 10.10 3.39
C PHE A 330 12.30 11.55 3.52
N ARG A 331 12.65 12.25 2.44
CA ARG A 331 13.18 13.62 2.51
C ARG A 331 12.14 14.56 3.13
N ARG A 332 12.61 15.53 3.92
CA ARG A 332 11.77 16.52 4.62
C ARG A 332 10.79 15.92 5.64
N THR A 333 10.92 14.65 6.01
CA THR A 333 10.08 14.04 7.05
C THR A 333 10.44 14.53 8.44
N GLN A 334 9.44 14.59 9.31
CA GLN A 334 9.61 14.85 10.74
C GLN A 334 9.13 13.64 11.50
N ILE A 335 10.05 12.91 12.14
CA ILE A 335 9.75 11.71 12.93
C ILE A 335 10.16 12.03 14.37
N ALA A 336 9.17 12.15 15.26
CA ALA A 336 9.41 12.55 16.64
C ALA A 336 9.76 11.37 17.57
N ALA A 337 9.38 10.15 17.16
CA ALA A 337 9.58 8.93 17.95
C ALA A 337 10.45 7.90 17.19
N HIS A 338 10.35 6.62 17.58
CA HIS A 338 11.20 5.55 17.05
C HIS A 338 10.87 5.17 15.60
N PHE A 339 11.90 4.84 14.82
CA PHE A 339 11.79 4.25 13.48
C PHE A 339 12.36 2.83 13.51
N THR A 340 11.59 1.83 13.06
CA THR A 340 12.00 0.42 13.12
C THR A 340 12.48 -0.07 11.76
N PHE A 341 13.75 -0.50 11.69
CA PHE A 341 14.39 -1.08 10.51
C PHE A 341 14.51 -2.61 10.55
N HIS A 342 13.93 -3.28 11.56
CA HIS A 342 14.16 -4.71 11.80
C HIS A 342 13.81 -5.56 10.57
N ALA A 343 14.79 -6.23 9.98
CA ALA A 343 14.64 -7.01 8.74
C ALA A 343 14.05 -6.21 7.55
N MET A 344 14.08 -4.87 7.59
CA MET A 344 13.75 -4.02 6.45
C MET A 344 14.81 -4.21 5.37
N THR A 345 14.40 -4.44 4.13
CA THR A 345 15.31 -4.62 2.99
C THR A 345 15.01 -3.60 1.91
N ILE A 346 16.08 -3.11 1.28
CA ILE A 346 16.00 -2.31 0.06
C ILE A 346 16.87 -3.04 -0.96
N ASP A 347 16.33 -3.33 -2.13
CA ASP A 347 17.11 -3.95 -3.19
C ASP A 347 18.36 -3.11 -3.47
N THR A 348 19.45 -3.79 -3.78
CA THR A 348 20.73 -3.12 -4.05
C THR A 348 20.56 -2.12 -5.18
N TYR A 349 21.09 -0.92 -4.99
CA TYR A 349 21.04 0.14 -5.99
C TYR A 349 21.41 -0.38 -7.38
N ASP A 350 20.44 -0.29 -8.30
CA ASP A 350 20.62 -0.59 -9.72
C ASP A 350 20.48 0.72 -10.52
N PRO A 351 21.53 1.16 -11.22
CA PRO A 351 21.49 2.38 -12.02
C PRO A 351 20.49 2.32 -13.18
N VAL A 352 20.06 1.13 -13.62
CA VAL A 352 19.07 0.97 -14.68
C VAL A 352 17.65 1.29 -14.19
N THR A 353 17.36 0.96 -12.92
CA THR A 353 16.03 1.18 -12.32
C THR A 353 15.95 2.45 -11.48
N ALA A 354 17.06 3.17 -11.29
CA ALA A 354 17.11 4.42 -10.56
C ALA A 354 16.28 5.52 -11.25
N VAL A 355 15.52 6.27 -10.46
CA VAL A 355 14.59 7.33 -10.90
C VAL A 355 15.17 8.73 -10.62
N GLY A 356 16.30 8.80 -9.94
CA GLY A 356 17.12 10.00 -9.75
C GLY A 356 16.96 10.67 -8.37
N ASN A 357 18.02 11.36 -7.96
CA ASN A 357 18.21 11.92 -6.61
C ASN A 357 18.32 10.82 -5.54
N GLU A 358 18.83 9.65 -5.90
CA GLU A 358 18.86 8.51 -4.96
C GLU A 358 19.87 8.74 -3.87
N GLN A 359 20.92 9.49 -4.17
CA GLN A 359 21.89 9.97 -3.19
C GLN A 359 21.21 10.72 -2.03
N ASP A 360 20.26 11.63 -2.32
CA ASP A 360 19.58 12.41 -1.29
C ASP A 360 18.61 11.55 -0.46
N LYS A 361 17.96 10.56 -1.09
CA LYS A 361 17.09 9.61 -0.40
C LYS A 361 17.89 8.72 0.56
N TYR A 362 19.02 8.16 0.11
CA TYR A 362 19.91 7.38 0.98
C TYR A 362 20.54 8.24 2.08
N ARG A 363 20.92 9.49 1.80
CA ARG A 363 21.43 10.41 2.82
C ARG A 363 20.42 10.59 3.94
N ARG A 364 19.15 10.76 3.61
CA ARG A 364 18.08 10.89 4.60
C ARG A 364 17.84 9.61 5.39
N LEU A 365 17.81 8.45 4.73
CA LEU A 365 17.70 7.15 5.41
C LEU A 365 18.86 6.92 6.40
N LYS A 366 20.08 7.29 6.01
CA LYS A 366 21.26 7.25 6.87
C LYS A 366 21.09 8.13 8.12
N GLU A 367 20.58 9.35 7.98
CA GLU A 367 20.27 10.22 9.13
C GLU A 367 19.29 9.56 10.10
N ILE A 368 18.23 8.93 9.58
CA ILE A 368 17.23 8.23 10.40
C ILE A 368 17.83 7.01 11.10
N ALA A 369 18.72 6.26 10.44
CA ALA A 369 19.45 5.14 11.03
C ALA A 369 20.36 5.58 12.19
N ILE A 370 21.08 6.70 12.02
CA ILE A 370 21.91 7.32 13.07
C ILE A 370 21.03 7.71 14.27
N GLN A 371 19.90 8.39 14.03
CA GLN A 371 18.95 8.78 15.08
C GLN A 371 18.39 7.56 15.83
N SER A 372 18.17 6.45 15.12
CA SER A 372 17.67 5.20 15.68
C SER A 372 18.77 4.33 16.32
N LYS A 373 20.04 4.76 16.25
CA LYS A 373 21.24 4.03 16.72
C LYS A 373 21.44 2.66 16.06
N ASP A 374 20.94 2.48 14.84
CA ASP A 374 21.10 1.27 14.03
C ASP A 374 22.32 1.43 13.11
N HIS A 375 23.47 0.93 13.56
CA HIS A 375 24.72 1.10 12.81
C HIS A 375 24.84 0.17 11.61
N GLU A 376 24.18 -0.99 11.62
CA GLU A 376 24.23 -1.88 10.47
C GLU A 376 23.53 -1.20 9.28
N LYS A 377 22.37 -0.60 9.53
CA LYS A 377 21.63 0.18 8.53
C LYS A 377 22.31 1.48 8.15
N GLU A 378 22.94 2.16 9.10
CA GLU A 378 23.78 3.34 8.81
C GLU A 378 24.87 3.02 7.77
N LEU A 379 25.63 1.94 7.97
CA LEU A 379 26.70 1.51 7.05
C LEU A 379 26.13 1.07 5.69
N GLU A 380 25.00 0.39 5.69
CA GLU A 380 24.30 -0.02 4.46
C GLU A 380 23.86 1.20 3.63
N PHE A 381 23.19 2.18 4.24
CA PHE A 381 22.73 3.37 3.57
C PHE A 381 23.88 4.28 3.14
N PHE A 382 24.97 4.36 3.91
CA PHE A 382 26.17 5.06 3.50
C PHE A 382 26.82 4.43 2.25
N ALA A 383 26.92 3.11 2.20
CA ALA A 383 27.43 2.40 1.03
C ALA A 383 26.56 2.68 -0.21
N ASN A 384 25.24 2.62 -0.07
CA ASN A 384 24.32 2.90 -1.17
C ASN A 384 24.31 4.38 -1.60
N GLU A 385 24.47 5.33 -0.67
CA GLU A 385 24.66 6.75 -0.98
C GLU A 385 25.90 6.97 -1.85
N LEU A 386 27.03 6.32 -1.53
CA LEU A 386 28.26 6.42 -2.31
C LEU A 386 28.13 5.78 -3.70
N ARG A 387 27.41 4.66 -3.81
CA ARG A 387 27.09 4.04 -5.12
C ARG A 387 26.28 4.98 -5.99
N ALA A 388 25.19 5.55 -5.44
CA ALA A 388 24.35 6.51 -6.13
C ALA A 388 25.16 7.74 -6.57
N LYS A 389 25.95 8.32 -5.66
CA LYS A 389 26.85 9.46 -5.96
C LYS A 389 27.83 9.15 -7.10
N ASN A 390 28.40 7.94 -7.10
CA ASN A 390 29.35 7.53 -8.14
C ASN A 390 28.71 7.44 -9.53
N HIS A 391 27.43 7.11 -9.57
CA HIS A 391 26.66 7.05 -10.80
C HIS A 391 26.18 8.44 -11.25
N GLU A 392 25.58 9.22 -10.35
CA GLU A 392 24.91 10.49 -10.64
C GLU A 392 25.90 11.66 -10.85
N GLU A 393 26.91 11.83 -9.98
CA GLU A 393 27.74 13.04 -9.95
C GLU A 393 29.13 12.84 -10.56
N ASN A 394 29.78 11.70 -10.30
CA ASN A 394 31.19 11.53 -10.66
C ASN A 394 31.37 11.26 -12.15
N LYS A 395 32.44 11.83 -12.75
CA LYS A 395 32.78 11.67 -14.17
C LYS A 395 34.27 11.38 -14.35
N GLY A 396 34.60 10.48 -15.26
CA GLY A 396 35.99 10.14 -15.61
C GLY A 396 36.79 9.57 -14.45
N ILE A 397 37.95 10.19 -14.16
CA ILE A 397 38.97 9.69 -13.23
C ILE A 397 38.47 9.63 -11.77
N THR A 398 37.50 10.48 -11.38
CA THR A 398 36.98 10.48 -10.00
C THR A 398 36.17 9.22 -9.65
N LYS A 399 35.75 8.43 -10.64
CA LYS A 399 35.08 7.13 -10.40
C LYS A 399 36.03 6.04 -9.92
N ILE A 400 37.31 6.11 -10.29
CA ILE A 400 38.32 5.08 -10.01
C ILE A 400 38.48 4.83 -8.50
N PRO A 401 38.75 5.83 -7.64
CA PRO A 401 38.94 5.58 -6.21
C PRO A 401 37.71 4.99 -5.53
N ILE A 402 36.50 5.41 -5.94
CA ILE A 402 35.24 4.90 -5.39
C ILE A 402 34.99 3.46 -5.84
N TRP A 403 35.24 3.16 -7.10
CA TRP A 403 35.16 1.80 -7.64
C TRP A 403 36.14 0.85 -6.95
N ILE A 404 37.39 1.28 -6.73
CA ILE A 404 38.39 0.50 -5.99
C ILE A 404 37.87 0.23 -4.56
N TYR A 405 37.36 1.27 -3.89
CA TYR A 405 36.87 1.16 -2.52
C TYR A 405 35.67 0.21 -2.41
N GLU A 406 34.72 0.28 -3.35
CA GLU A 406 33.60 -0.66 -3.46
C GLU A 406 34.06 -2.10 -3.71
N LYS A 407 34.92 -2.30 -4.71
CA LYS A 407 35.35 -3.62 -5.16
C LYS A 407 36.09 -4.37 -4.06
N PHE A 408 36.98 -3.70 -3.34
CA PHE A 408 37.86 -4.35 -2.37
C PHE A 408 37.33 -4.33 -0.94
N SER A 409 36.37 -3.49 -0.58
CA SER A 409 35.90 -3.39 0.82
C SER A 409 34.39 -3.36 1.01
N ASP A 410 33.61 -3.23 -0.08
CA ASP A 410 32.18 -2.92 0.00
C ASP A 410 31.90 -1.67 0.85
N PHE A 411 32.67 -0.60 0.61
CA PHE A 411 32.64 0.63 1.42
C PHE A 411 32.92 0.39 2.92
N GLY A 412 33.83 -0.54 3.22
CA GLY A 412 34.22 -0.88 4.59
C GLY A 412 33.21 -1.76 5.34
N ARG A 413 32.27 -2.41 4.63
CA ARG A 413 31.34 -3.40 5.22
C ARG A 413 31.89 -4.82 5.20
N SER A 414 32.75 -5.14 4.22
CA SER A 414 33.29 -6.49 4.03
C SER A 414 34.72 -6.61 4.58
N ILE A 415 34.92 -7.58 5.49
CA ILE A 415 36.26 -7.98 5.97
C ILE A 415 36.89 -9.02 5.04
N SER A 416 36.08 -9.86 4.38
CA SER A 416 36.56 -10.97 3.55
C SER A 416 37.15 -10.50 2.21
N ARG A 417 36.56 -9.48 1.56
CA ARG A 417 37.07 -8.93 0.29
C ARG A 417 38.51 -8.41 0.40
N PRO A 418 38.87 -7.54 1.39
CA PRO A 418 40.24 -7.04 1.47
C PRO A 418 41.22 -8.12 1.96
N PHE A 419 40.75 -9.08 2.77
CA PHE A 419 41.57 -10.24 3.18
C PHE A 419 41.92 -11.16 1.99
N ALA A 420 40.95 -11.46 1.12
CA ALA A 420 41.18 -12.20 -0.11
C ALA A 420 42.10 -11.42 -1.07
N GLY A 421 41.95 -10.09 -1.14
CA GLY A 421 42.86 -9.21 -1.86
C GLY A 421 44.29 -9.31 -1.34
N LEU A 422 44.50 -9.25 -0.03
CA LEU A 422 45.81 -9.41 0.61
C LEU A 422 46.46 -10.76 0.30
N LEU A 423 45.70 -11.86 0.38
CA LEU A 423 46.16 -13.20 -0.01
C LEU A 423 46.51 -13.29 -1.50
N SER A 424 45.76 -12.59 -2.35
CA SER A 424 46.02 -12.54 -3.79
C SER A 424 47.31 -11.79 -4.10
N VAL A 425 47.56 -10.65 -3.43
CA VAL A 425 48.82 -9.91 -3.56
C VAL A 425 50.00 -10.80 -3.12
N TRP A 426 49.88 -11.45 -1.97
CA TRP A 426 50.90 -12.37 -1.47
C TRP A 426 51.27 -13.47 -2.47
N PHE A 427 50.26 -14.10 -3.07
CA PHE A 427 50.49 -15.17 -4.02
C PHE A 427 51.07 -14.67 -5.34
N VAL A 428 50.52 -13.58 -5.90
CA VAL A 428 50.94 -13.04 -7.19
C VAL A 428 52.37 -12.50 -7.14
N PHE A 429 52.72 -11.73 -6.09
CA PHE A 429 54.08 -11.22 -5.95
C PHE A 429 55.08 -12.31 -5.60
N GLY A 430 54.70 -13.29 -4.79
CA GLY A 430 55.56 -14.45 -4.56
C GLY A 430 55.88 -15.24 -5.83
N ALA A 431 54.89 -15.41 -6.72
CA ALA A 431 55.11 -15.99 -8.04
C ALA A 431 55.95 -15.09 -8.96
N LEU A 432 55.75 -13.77 -8.89
CA LEU A 432 56.50 -12.78 -9.68
C LEU A 432 57.98 -12.71 -9.26
N TYR A 433 58.30 -12.80 -7.96
CA TYR A 433 59.69 -12.89 -7.48
C TYR A 433 60.36 -14.18 -7.94
N TRP A 434 59.64 -15.31 -7.85
CA TRP A 434 60.15 -16.58 -8.34
C TRP A 434 60.41 -16.56 -9.86
N LEU A 435 59.47 -16.04 -10.65
CA LEU A 435 59.65 -15.89 -12.10
C LEU A 435 60.80 -14.92 -12.43
N GLY A 436 60.88 -13.78 -11.74
CA GLY A 436 61.97 -12.82 -11.93
C GLY A 436 63.35 -13.44 -11.70
N ALA A 437 63.48 -14.31 -10.68
CA ALA A 437 64.71 -15.04 -10.40
C ALA A 437 65.11 -16.04 -11.50
N LEU A 438 64.16 -16.50 -12.33
CA LEU A 438 64.43 -17.38 -13.47
C LEU A 438 64.93 -16.62 -14.72
N PHE A 439 64.61 -15.33 -14.86
CA PHE A 439 64.96 -14.51 -16.04
C PHE A 439 66.19 -13.60 -15.85
N LEU A 440 66.59 -13.34 -14.60
CA LEU A 440 67.87 -12.71 -14.22
C LEU A 440 68.98 -13.79 -14.13
N PRO A 441 70.30 -13.47 -14.16
CA PRO A 441 71.36 -14.47 -14.25
C PRO A 441 71.14 -15.62 -13.26
N LEU A 442 70.90 -16.80 -13.83
CA LEU A 442 70.24 -17.95 -13.21
C LEU A 442 70.89 -18.39 -11.88
N LYS A 443 70.19 -18.24 -10.76
CA LYS A 443 70.46 -18.99 -9.53
C LYS A 443 69.70 -20.32 -9.53
N PRO A 444 70.39 -21.48 -9.53
CA PRO A 444 69.75 -22.81 -9.52
C PRO A 444 68.93 -23.12 -8.24
N THR A 445 69.04 -22.29 -7.21
CA THR A 445 68.43 -22.49 -5.89
C THR A 445 67.07 -21.80 -5.71
N ALA A 446 66.56 -21.10 -6.73
CA ALA A 446 65.32 -20.34 -6.64
C ALA A 446 64.08 -21.24 -6.56
N SER A 447 63.38 -21.23 -5.42
CA SER A 447 62.11 -21.95 -5.24
C SER A 447 60.92 -20.99 -5.12
N LEU A 448 59.73 -21.46 -5.50
CA LEU A 448 58.48 -20.71 -5.29
C LEU A 448 58.25 -20.38 -3.80
N VAL A 449 58.70 -21.27 -2.91
CA VAL A 449 58.60 -21.07 -1.46
C VAL A 449 59.43 -19.87 -1.03
N ASP A 450 60.62 -19.67 -1.59
CA ASP A 450 61.44 -18.49 -1.29
C ASP A 450 60.78 -17.21 -1.83
N GLY A 451 60.14 -17.26 -3.00
CA GLY A 451 59.33 -16.16 -3.53
C GLY A 451 58.17 -15.78 -2.60
N LEU A 452 57.39 -16.76 -2.15
CA LEU A 452 56.28 -16.56 -1.21
C LEU A 452 56.75 -16.06 0.17
N LYS A 453 57.93 -16.50 0.65
CA LYS A 453 58.54 -16.00 1.89
C LYS A 453 58.96 -14.54 1.75
N LEU A 454 59.58 -14.17 0.63
CA LEU A 454 59.95 -12.79 0.34
C LEU A 454 58.71 -11.89 0.27
N SER A 455 57.66 -12.33 -0.42
CA SER A 455 56.39 -11.61 -0.48
C SER A 455 55.71 -11.45 0.89
N ALA A 456 55.66 -12.51 1.71
CA ALA A 456 55.14 -12.42 3.08
C ALA A 456 55.94 -11.42 3.93
N ALA A 457 57.26 -11.35 3.73
CA ALA A 457 58.15 -10.43 4.41
C ALA A 457 57.92 -8.96 4.03
N VAL A 458 57.56 -8.69 2.77
CA VAL A 458 57.21 -7.34 2.28
C VAL A 458 55.83 -6.90 2.81
N LEU A 459 54.85 -7.80 2.82
CA LEU A 459 53.49 -7.50 3.28
C LEU A 459 53.39 -7.30 4.79
N LEU A 460 54.19 -8.03 5.57
CA LEU A 460 54.18 -8.00 7.03
C LEU A 460 55.58 -7.69 7.58
N PRO A 461 56.09 -6.45 7.40
CA PRO A 461 57.46 -6.08 7.76
C PRO A 461 57.73 -6.13 9.28
N PHE A 462 56.68 -6.19 10.09
CA PHE A 462 56.75 -6.32 11.55
C PHE A 462 56.89 -7.76 12.04
N MET A 463 56.69 -8.77 11.19
CA MET A 463 56.84 -10.17 11.57
C MET A 463 58.33 -10.57 11.63
N PRO A 464 58.74 -11.44 12.58
CA PRO A 464 60.13 -11.91 12.67
C PRO A 464 60.67 -12.52 11.37
N THR A 465 59.79 -13.21 10.63
CA THR A 465 60.08 -13.81 9.31
C THR A 465 60.49 -12.78 8.26
N SER A 466 60.13 -11.51 8.43
CA SER A 466 60.58 -10.45 7.51
C SER A 466 62.07 -10.21 7.63
N ARG A 467 62.60 -10.14 8.86
CA ARG A 467 64.04 -9.98 9.10
C ARG A 467 64.83 -11.18 8.59
N GLU A 468 64.28 -12.38 8.72
CA GLU A 468 64.90 -13.61 8.19
C GLU A 468 64.89 -13.64 6.65
N ALA A 469 63.84 -13.13 6.00
CA ALA A 469 63.77 -13.12 4.55
C ALA A 469 64.73 -12.11 3.89
N PHE A 470 65.03 -11.01 4.59
CA PHE A 470 65.91 -9.92 4.13
C PHE A 470 67.33 -9.96 4.70
N GLY A 471 67.62 -10.83 5.67
CA GLY A 471 68.96 -11.00 6.24
C GLY A 471 69.86 -11.92 5.41
N ASP A 472 71.13 -12.02 5.81
CA ASP A 472 72.14 -12.85 5.14
C ASP A 472 71.67 -14.32 5.00
N ASN A 473 71.74 -14.88 3.78
CA ASN A 473 71.19 -16.19 3.39
C ASN A 473 69.64 -16.30 3.43
N GLY A 474 68.96 -15.16 3.48
CA GLY A 474 67.50 -15.06 3.45
C GLY A 474 66.89 -15.42 2.09
N ALA A 475 65.56 -15.32 2.02
CA ALA A 475 64.82 -15.57 0.78
C ALA A 475 65.25 -14.62 -0.37
N ARG A 476 65.60 -13.37 -0.05
CA ARG A 476 66.10 -12.39 -1.03
C ARG A 476 67.42 -12.85 -1.66
N ASP A 477 68.42 -13.19 -0.86
CA ASP A 477 69.74 -13.60 -1.33
C ASP A 477 69.68 -14.92 -2.13
N LYS A 478 68.74 -15.81 -1.79
CA LYS A 478 68.52 -17.06 -2.54
C LYS A 478 67.95 -16.84 -3.94
N LEU A 479 67.21 -15.74 -4.13
CA LEU A 479 66.52 -15.41 -5.36
C LEU A 479 67.32 -14.44 -6.26
N PHE A 480 68.03 -13.47 -5.68
CA PHE A 480 68.70 -12.39 -6.42
C PHE A 480 70.11 -12.12 -5.88
N ASP A 481 71.09 -11.90 -6.78
CA ASP A 481 72.45 -11.46 -6.42
C ASP A 481 72.60 -9.93 -6.40
N ASP A 482 71.97 -9.25 -7.35
CA ASP A 482 71.95 -7.79 -7.44
C ASP A 482 70.50 -7.31 -7.43
N PRO A 483 70.07 -6.48 -6.47
CA PRO A 483 68.76 -5.86 -6.47
C PRO A 483 68.69 -4.84 -7.62
N GLY A 484 68.31 -5.33 -8.79
CA GLY A 484 67.99 -4.48 -9.94
C GLY A 484 66.72 -3.66 -9.71
N LEU A 485 66.52 -2.65 -10.55
CA LEU A 485 65.38 -1.73 -10.52
C LEU A 485 64.01 -2.44 -10.50
N PHE A 486 63.91 -3.64 -11.09
CA PHE A 486 62.71 -4.47 -11.07
C PHE A 486 62.31 -4.91 -9.65
N LEU A 487 63.28 -5.39 -8.85
CA LEU A 487 63.02 -5.90 -7.51
C LEU A 487 62.56 -4.78 -6.58
N ASP A 488 63.20 -3.62 -6.67
CA ASP A 488 62.84 -2.44 -5.88
C ASP A 488 61.42 -1.97 -6.23
N LEU A 489 61.10 -1.85 -7.52
CA LEU A 489 59.77 -1.45 -7.98
C LEU A 489 58.68 -2.44 -7.52
N ALA A 490 58.95 -3.75 -7.60
CA ALA A 490 58.04 -4.79 -7.15
C ALA A 490 57.81 -4.74 -5.63
N ASN A 491 58.88 -4.62 -4.83
CA ASN A 491 58.80 -4.49 -3.37
C ASN A 491 57.99 -3.25 -2.95
N TYR A 492 58.24 -2.09 -3.58
CA TYR A 492 57.49 -0.87 -3.27
C TYR A 492 56.01 -1.00 -3.63
N THR A 493 55.71 -1.61 -4.78
CA THR A 493 54.33 -1.80 -5.24
C THR A 493 53.59 -2.78 -4.33
N GLU A 494 54.21 -3.90 -3.98
CA GLU A 494 53.64 -4.88 -3.05
C GLU A 494 53.42 -4.29 -1.66
N GLY A 495 54.42 -3.58 -1.12
CA GLY A 495 54.31 -2.93 0.18
C GLY A 495 53.15 -1.91 0.22
N PHE A 496 53.00 -1.11 -0.84
CA PHE A 496 51.87 -0.17 -0.97
C PHE A 496 50.51 -0.90 -1.00
N LEU A 497 50.38 -1.95 -1.80
CA LEU A 497 49.16 -2.76 -1.86
C LEU A 497 48.86 -3.45 -0.53
N GLY A 498 49.89 -3.94 0.17
CA GLY A 498 49.77 -4.53 1.50
C GLY A 498 49.23 -3.55 2.53
N ILE A 499 49.82 -2.34 2.61
CA ILE A 499 49.34 -1.26 3.48
C ILE A 499 47.89 -0.91 3.14
N PHE A 500 47.56 -0.79 1.85
CA PHE A 500 46.21 -0.50 1.39
C PHE A 500 45.19 -1.56 1.86
N PHE A 501 45.47 -2.86 1.67
CA PHE A 501 44.56 -3.92 2.09
C PHE A 501 44.47 -4.05 3.62
N LEU A 502 45.58 -3.92 4.34
CA LEU A 502 45.59 -3.90 5.81
C LEU A 502 44.78 -2.72 6.36
N PHE A 503 44.88 -1.54 5.73
CA PHE A 503 44.07 -0.38 6.06
C PHE A 503 42.58 -0.67 5.85
N LEU A 504 42.18 -1.28 4.73
CA LEU A 504 40.78 -1.64 4.48
C LEU A 504 40.24 -2.68 5.48
N ILE A 505 41.05 -3.66 5.87
CA ILE A 505 40.71 -4.62 6.93
C ILE A 505 40.50 -3.88 8.25
N GLY A 506 41.42 -2.99 8.63
CA GLY A 506 41.32 -2.18 9.84
C GLY A 506 40.06 -1.31 9.85
N LEU A 507 39.73 -0.68 8.71
CA LEU A 507 38.52 0.11 8.54
C LEU A 507 37.25 -0.75 8.70
N ALA A 508 37.21 -1.93 8.09
CA ALA A 508 36.06 -2.84 8.20
C ALA A 508 35.88 -3.37 9.63
N LEU A 509 36.97 -3.68 10.33
CA LEU A 509 36.94 -4.06 11.74
C LEU A 509 36.45 -2.91 12.63
N ARG A 510 36.95 -1.69 12.39
CA ARG A 510 36.50 -0.49 13.09
C ARG A 510 35.00 -0.28 12.94
N ASN A 511 34.50 -0.36 11.71
CA ASN A 511 33.07 -0.21 11.40
C ASN A 511 32.22 -1.30 12.07
N ARG A 512 32.68 -2.55 12.07
CA ARG A 512 31.94 -3.68 12.63
C ARG A 512 31.90 -3.69 14.16
N PHE A 513 33.01 -3.35 14.81
CA PHE A 513 33.16 -3.46 16.26
C PHE A 513 33.08 -2.12 16.99
N ARG A 514 32.88 -1.01 16.28
CA ARG A 514 32.84 0.36 16.82
C ARG A 514 34.12 0.70 17.62
N LEU A 515 35.29 0.37 17.05
CA LEU A 515 36.61 0.64 17.66
C LEU A 515 37.05 2.10 17.52
#